data_AF-A0A1H6KKA8-F1
#
_entry.id   AF-A0A1H6KKA8-F1
#
_cell.length_a   1.000
_cell.length_b   1.000
_cell.length_c   1.000
_cell.angle_alpha   90.00
_cell.angle_beta   90.00
_cell.angle_gamma   90.00
#
_symmetry.space_group_name_H-M   'P 1'
#
loop_
_entity.id
_entity.type
_entity.pdbx_description
1 polymer ?
#
loop_
_entity_poly.entity_id
_entity_poly.type
_entity_poly.pdbx_seq_one_letter_code
_entity_poly.pdbx_strand_id
1 'polypeptide(L)'
;MLLTIFLAIVFSAAITIMLLSAVAFIQKKEFFASAPKEAQEAIQPRENELFYGARVIGWTLMIFSILMIAGVGVISIWNGFRSDFTFWQFFLRFVSIFTIYKLYDMICFDYFLLMKFQFFQFYFPEVKSVYSGRKYGYNIKSQLLKLFVIFPAASALAAWICTLF
;
A
#
# COMPACT_ATOMS: atom_id res chain seq x y z
N MET A 1 -4.02 19.76 -10.12
CA MET A 1 -2.97 18.77 -10.50
C MET A 1 -1.87 18.64 -9.47
N LEU A 2 -1.20 19.72 -9.04
CA LEU A 2 -0.13 19.65 -8.02
C LEU A 2 -0.57 18.97 -6.71
N LEU A 3 -1.74 19.35 -6.18
CA LEU A 3 -2.29 18.72 -4.98
C LEU A 3 -2.55 17.22 -5.16
N THR A 4 -3.04 16.80 -6.32
CA THR A 4 -3.26 15.38 -6.63
C THR A 4 -1.95 14.59 -6.59
N ILE A 5 -0.89 15.13 -7.18
CA ILE A 5 0.44 14.50 -7.17
C ILE A 5 0.98 14.45 -5.74
N PHE A 6 0.89 15.54 -4.99
CA PHE A 6 1.27 15.57 -3.58
C PHE A 6 0.54 14.50 -2.77
N LEU A 7 -0.78 14.40 -2.92
CA LEU A 7 -1.58 13.41 -2.21
C LEU A 7 -1.24 11.97 -2.63
N ALA A 8 -0.89 11.74 -3.90
CA ALA A 8 -0.40 10.44 -4.34
C ALA A 8 0.94 10.07 -3.70
N ILE A 9 1.86 11.04 -3.56
CA ILE A 9 3.14 10.82 -2.87
C ILE A 9 2.91 10.54 -1.39
N VAL A 10 2.03 11.30 -0.72
CA VAL A 10 1.66 11.07 0.68
C VAL A 10 1.04 9.69 0.86
N PHE A 11 0.16 9.26 -0.06
CA PHE A 11 -0.44 7.94 -0.03
C PHE A 11 0.62 6.83 -0.15
N SER A 12 1.54 6.95 -1.11
CA SER A 12 2.64 6.00 -1.26
C SER A 12 3.53 5.94 -0.02
N ALA A 13 3.90 7.09 0.54
CA ALA A 13 4.70 7.17 1.77
C ALA A 13 3.98 6.53 2.97
N ALA A 14 2.67 6.79 3.10
CA ALA A 14 1.88 6.20 4.17
C ALA A 14 1.83 4.67 4.07
N ILE A 15 1.63 4.11 2.87
CA ILE A 15 1.66 2.66 2.67
C ILE A 15 3.05 2.09 2.97
N THR A 16 4.13 2.79 2.64
CA THR A 16 5.50 2.37 2.97
C THR A 16 5.75 2.34 4.47
N ILE A 17 5.27 3.35 5.21
CA ILE A 17 5.33 3.38 6.68
C ILE A 17 4.50 2.24 7.26
N MET A 18 3.32 1.97 6.69
CA MET A 18 2.45 0.87 7.10
C MET A 18 3.14 -0.49 6.92
N LEU A 19 3.80 -0.69 5.77
CA LEU A 19 4.58 -1.90 5.48
C LEU A 19 5.76 -2.08 6.44
N LEU A 20 6.53 -1.01 6.65
CA LEU A 20 7.67 -1.01 7.57
C LEU A 20 7.22 -1.32 8.99
N SER A 21 6.13 -0.67 9.44
CA SER A 21 5.49 -0.93 10.73
C SER A 21 5.11 -2.40 10.90
N ALA A 22 4.40 -2.98 9.93
CA ALA A 22 3.96 -4.37 9.99
C ALA A 22 5.13 -5.38 9.98
N VAL A 23 6.09 -5.19 9.08
CA VAL A 23 7.14 -6.19 8.78
C VAL A 23 8.36 -6.06 9.69
N ALA A 24 8.81 -4.84 9.98
CA ALA A 24 10.00 -4.62 10.81
C ALA A 24 9.62 -4.63 12.30
N PHE A 25 8.57 -3.90 12.69
CA PHE A 25 8.35 -3.61 14.12
C PHE A 25 7.32 -4.52 14.78
N ILE A 26 6.14 -4.73 14.16
CA ILE A 26 5.06 -5.49 14.79
C ILE A 26 5.26 -7.01 14.62
N GLN A 27 5.65 -7.45 13.42
CA GLN A 27 6.00 -8.84 13.09
C GLN A 27 4.90 -9.88 13.40
N LYS A 28 3.63 -9.50 13.38
CA LYS A 28 2.51 -10.45 13.54
C LYS A 28 2.20 -11.15 12.22
N LYS A 29 1.92 -12.45 12.30
CA LYS A 29 1.56 -13.30 11.16
C LYS A 29 0.31 -12.82 10.40
N GLU A 30 -0.64 -12.21 11.11
CA GLU A 30 -1.88 -11.64 10.56
C GLU A 30 -1.63 -10.60 9.46
N PHE A 31 -0.55 -9.83 9.55
CA PHE A 31 -0.21 -8.83 8.52
C PHE A 31 0.31 -9.45 7.22
N PHE A 32 0.65 -10.73 7.23
CA PHE A 32 1.12 -11.47 6.06
C PHE A 32 -0.02 -12.20 5.33
N ALA A 33 -1.28 -11.94 5.67
CA ALA A 33 -2.44 -12.53 5.00
C ALA A 33 -2.46 -12.30 3.47
N SER A 34 -1.82 -11.24 2.99
CA SER A 34 -1.67 -10.92 1.56
C SER A 34 -0.53 -11.68 0.86
N ALA A 35 0.36 -12.34 1.60
CA ALA A 35 1.47 -13.11 1.06
C ALA A 35 1.01 -14.47 0.50
N PRO A 36 1.79 -15.13 -0.38
CA PRO A 36 1.48 -16.48 -0.85
C PRO A 36 1.30 -17.46 0.33
N LYS A 37 0.37 -18.42 0.23
CA LYS A 37 0.12 -19.40 1.30
C LYS A 37 1.39 -20.12 1.75
N GLU A 38 2.25 -20.49 0.81
CA GLU A 38 3.57 -21.07 1.05
C GLU A 38 4.46 -20.21 1.95
N ALA A 39 4.44 -18.88 1.78
CA ALA A 39 5.18 -17.96 2.62
C ALA A 39 4.52 -17.79 4.00
N GLN A 40 3.19 -17.78 4.07
CA GLN A 40 2.46 -17.72 5.33
C GLN A 40 2.71 -18.95 6.20
N GLU A 41 2.78 -20.13 5.60
CA GLU A 41 3.07 -21.39 6.29
C GLU A 41 4.51 -21.42 6.81
N ALA A 42 5.46 -20.88 6.05
CA ALA A 42 6.87 -20.77 6.45
C ALA A 42 7.13 -19.74 7.57
N ILE A 43 6.28 -18.71 7.70
CA ILE A 43 6.45 -17.67 8.73
C ILE A 43 6.18 -18.25 10.13
N GLN A 44 7.23 -18.20 10.95
CA GLN A 44 7.17 -18.51 12.37
C GLN A 44 6.72 -17.28 13.18
N PRO A 45 5.91 -17.47 14.24
CA PRO A 45 5.52 -16.37 15.12
C PRO A 45 6.74 -15.80 15.84
N ARG A 46 6.85 -14.47 15.89
CA ARG A 46 7.89 -13.77 16.65
C ARG A 46 7.33 -13.36 18.00
N GLU A 47 7.76 -14.06 19.05
CA GLU A 47 7.37 -13.74 20.44
C GLU A 47 8.16 -12.55 20.98
N ASN A 48 9.45 -12.48 20.64
CA ASN A 48 10.37 -11.43 21.07
C ASN A 48 10.33 -10.19 20.17
N GLU A 49 10.47 -9.02 20.76
CA GLU A 49 10.65 -7.76 20.04
C GLU A 49 12.09 -7.62 19.53
N LEU A 50 12.30 -6.91 18.41
CA LEU A 50 13.65 -6.61 17.91
C LEU A 50 14.49 -5.83 18.92
N PHE A 51 13.85 -4.90 19.62
CA PHE A 51 14.40 -4.12 20.71
C PHE A 51 13.25 -3.65 21.61
N TYR A 52 13.55 -3.23 22.83
CA TYR A 52 12.54 -2.79 23.79
C TYR A 52 11.69 -1.65 23.22
N GLY A 53 10.38 -1.88 23.10
CA GLY A 53 9.42 -0.89 22.61
C GLY A 53 9.28 -0.84 21.09
N ALA A 54 9.96 -1.73 20.34
CA ALA A 54 9.83 -1.81 18.90
C ALA A 54 8.36 -1.99 18.48
N ARG A 55 7.59 -2.82 19.19
CA ARG A 55 6.18 -3.08 18.88
C ARG A 55 5.30 -1.85 19.13
N VAL A 56 5.59 -1.06 20.17
CA VAL A 56 4.89 0.20 20.46
C VAL A 56 5.13 1.22 19.36
N ILE A 57 6.39 1.35 18.90
CA ILE A 57 6.74 2.19 17.76
C ILE A 57 6.01 1.71 16.50
N GLY A 58 6.00 0.40 16.25
CA GLY A 58 5.26 -0.20 15.14
C GLY A 58 3.79 0.19 15.15
N TRP A 59 3.07 -0.04 16.24
CA TRP A 59 1.65 0.33 16.35
C TRP A 59 1.41 1.82 16.20
N THR A 60 2.30 2.65 16.75
CA THR A 60 2.23 4.11 16.58
C THR A 60 2.33 4.50 15.11
N LEU A 61 3.34 3.98 14.39
CA LEU A 61 3.51 4.19 12.95
C LEU A 61 2.34 3.64 12.12
N MET A 62 1.76 2.52 12.53
CA MET A 62 0.58 1.94 11.88
C MET A 62 -0.60 2.90 11.96
N ILE A 63 -0.90 3.43 13.15
CA ILE A 63 -1.98 4.39 13.35
C ILE A 63 -1.73 5.66 12.52
N PHE A 64 -0.53 6.22 12.56
CA PHE A 64 -0.18 7.38 11.74
C PHE A 64 -0.37 7.11 10.24
N SER A 65 0.04 5.95 9.74
CA SER A 65 -0.14 5.60 8.33
C SER A 65 -1.62 5.51 7.93
N ILE A 66 -2.47 4.92 8.76
CA ILE A 66 -3.91 4.83 8.52
C ILE A 66 -4.54 6.23 8.51
N LEU A 67 -4.15 7.09 9.45
CA LEU A 67 -4.61 8.48 9.50
C LEU A 67 -4.17 9.27 8.26
N MET A 68 -2.95 9.07 7.77
CA MET A 68 -2.47 9.70 6.54
C MET A 68 -3.26 9.22 5.31
N ILE A 69 -3.53 7.92 5.20
CA ILE A 69 -4.34 7.34 4.11
C ILE A 69 -5.76 7.91 4.13
N ALA A 70 -6.40 7.92 5.31
CA ALA A 70 -7.72 8.53 5.48
C ALA A 70 -7.70 10.03 5.16
N GLY A 71 -6.67 10.74 5.62
CA GLY A 71 -6.44 12.16 5.35
C GLY A 71 -6.33 12.45 3.85
N VAL A 72 -5.64 11.59 3.08
CA VAL A 72 -5.58 11.72 1.61
C VAL A 72 -6.98 11.65 0.99
N GLY A 73 -7.82 10.73 1.45
CA GLY A 73 -9.21 10.60 1.01
C GLY A 73 -10.03 11.85 1.34
N VAL A 74 -10.03 12.26 2.61
CA VAL A 74 -10.78 13.42 3.11
C VAL A 74 -10.37 14.70 2.38
N ILE A 75 -9.06 14.97 2.28
CA ILE A 75 -8.56 16.17 1.60
C ILE A 75 -8.90 16.12 0.11
N SER A 76 -8.89 14.92 -0.50
CA SER A 76 -9.25 14.78 -1.92
C SER A 76 -10.70 15.15 -2.19
N ILE A 77 -11.61 14.70 -1.33
CA ILE A 77 -13.05 14.97 -1.43
C ILE A 77 -13.34 16.44 -1.09
N TRP A 78 -12.86 16.89 0.07
CA TRP A 78 -13.07 18.26 0.56
C TRP A 78 -12.57 19.31 -0.43
N ASN A 79 -11.37 19.12 -0.99
CA ASN A 79 -10.85 20.05 -2.00
C ASN A 79 -11.67 20.00 -3.30
N GLY A 80 -12.20 18.83 -3.67
CA GLY A 80 -13.07 18.71 -4.84
C GLY A 80 -14.37 19.50 -4.65
N PHE A 81 -15.01 19.40 -3.49
CA PHE A 81 -16.21 20.20 -3.18
C PHE A 81 -15.93 21.69 -3.16
N ARG A 82 -14.84 22.13 -2.51
CA ARG A 82 -14.46 23.54 -2.48
C ARG A 82 -14.14 24.12 -3.87
N SER A 83 -13.82 23.26 -4.83
CA SER A 83 -13.42 23.66 -6.18
C SER A 83 -14.50 23.31 -7.22
N ASP A 84 -15.72 22.98 -6.79
CA ASP A 84 -16.86 22.61 -7.63
C ASP A 84 -16.53 21.54 -8.69
N PHE A 85 -15.84 20.48 -8.26
CA PHE A 85 -15.41 19.43 -9.17
C PHE A 85 -16.59 18.70 -9.81
N THR A 86 -16.53 18.59 -11.14
CA THR A 86 -17.39 17.69 -11.91
C THR A 86 -17.00 16.22 -11.69
N PHE A 87 -17.89 15.29 -12.08
CA PHE A 87 -17.62 13.85 -12.05
C PHE A 87 -16.24 13.49 -12.62
N TRP A 88 -15.90 14.02 -13.80
CA TRP A 88 -14.65 13.70 -14.48
C TRP A 88 -13.42 14.20 -13.72
N GLN A 89 -13.53 15.35 -13.04
CA GLN A 89 -12.42 15.88 -12.25
C GLN A 89 -12.18 15.05 -10.98
N PHE A 90 -13.24 14.60 -10.31
CA PHE A 90 -13.13 13.64 -9.21
C PHE A 90 -12.56 12.30 -9.68
N PHE A 91 -13.11 11.76 -10.76
CA PHE A 91 -12.67 10.50 -11.34
C PHE A 91 -11.18 10.52 -11.70
N LEU A 92 -10.75 11.53 -12.46
CA LEU A 92 -9.35 11.68 -12.85
C LEU A 92 -8.44 11.84 -11.64
N ARG A 93 -8.87 12.54 -10.59
CA ARG A 93 -8.09 12.67 -9.35
C ARG A 93 -7.87 11.32 -8.68
N PHE A 94 -8.93 10.56 -8.45
CA PHE A 94 -8.85 9.27 -7.76
C PHE A 94 -8.08 8.23 -8.59
N VAL A 95 -8.36 8.13 -9.89
CA VAL A 95 -7.62 7.24 -10.79
C VAL A 95 -6.14 7.60 -10.80
N SER A 96 -5.80 8.89 -10.86
CA SER A 96 -4.39 9.32 -10.85
C SER A 96 -3.67 8.91 -9.58
N ILE A 97 -4.29 9.12 -8.41
CA ILE A 97 -3.71 8.74 -7.11
C ILE A 97 -3.47 7.23 -7.06
N PHE A 98 -4.48 6.41 -7.40
CA PHE A 98 -4.34 4.95 -7.39
C PHE A 98 -3.34 4.43 -8.43
N THR A 99 -3.29 5.06 -9.61
CA THR A 99 -2.34 4.70 -10.67
C THR A 99 -0.91 4.97 -10.24
N ILE A 100 -0.62 6.16 -9.70
CA ILE A 100 0.71 6.52 -9.20
C ILE A 100 1.11 5.59 -8.05
N TYR A 101 0.21 5.36 -7.10
CA TYR A 101 0.43 4.41 -6.01
C TYR A 101 0.75 3.01 -6.56
N LYS A 102 0.01 2.52 -7.55
CA LYS A 102 0.24 1.17 -8.06
C LYS A 102 1.56 1.03 -8.78
N LEU A 103 1.97 2.06 -9.53
CA LEU A 103 3.29 2.12 -10.14
C LEU A 103 4.38 2.14 -9.06
N TYR A 104 4.18 2.91 -7.99
CA TYR A 104 5.09 2.93 -6.84
C TYR A 104 5.18 1.56 -6.16
N ASP A 105 4.07 0.90 -5.89
CA ASP A 105 3.99 -0.44 -5.29
C ASP A 105 4.77 -1.48 -6.11
N MET A 106 4.60 -1.47 -7.44
CA MET A 106 5.32 -2.39 -8.33
C MET A 106 6.84 -2.11 -8.36
N ILE A 107 7.26 -0.85 -8.38
CA ILE A 107 8.69 -0.50 -8.46
C ILE A 107 9.36 -0.59 -7.09
N CYS A 108 8.75 -0.03 -6.06
CA CYS A 108 9.34 0.06 -4.74
C CYS A 108 9.16 -1.24 -3.95
N PHE A 109 7.96 -1.80 -3.86
CA PHE A 109 7.76 -3.00 -3.06
C PHE A 109 8.15 -4.27 -3.81
N ASP A 110 7.62 -4.48 -5.02
CA ASP A 110 7.88 -5.73 -5.75
C ASP A 110 9.32 -5.80 -6.29
N TYR A 111 9.82 -4.71 -6.88
CA TYR A 111 11.18 -4.71 -7.44
C TYR A 111 12.26 -4.42 -6.41
N PHE A 112 12.20 -3.25 -5.77
CA PHE A 112 13.28 -2.81 -4.90
C PHE A 112 13.30 -3.59 -3.58
N LEU A 113 12.19 -3.60 -2.84
CA LEU A 113 12.15 -4.10 -1.47
C LEU A 113 12.13 -5.64 -1.42
N LEU A 114 11.34 -6.30 -2.29
CA LEU A 114 11.26 -7.76 -2.35
C LEU A 114 12.45 -8.41 -3.05
N MET A 115 12.84 -7.96 -4.25
CA MET A 115 13.88 -8.63 -5.03
C MET A 115 15.28 -8.08 -4.79
N LYS A 116 15.48 -6.74 -4.80
CA LYS A 116 16.82 -6.16 -4.74
C LYS A 116 17.40 -6.15 -3.33
N PHE A 117 16.62 -5.69 -2.36
CA PHE A 117 17.06 -5.58 -0.96
C PHE A 117 16.72 -6.80 -0.11
N GLN A 118 15.86 -7.69 -0.62
CA GLN A 118 15.41 -8.88 0.12
C GLN A 118 14.91 -8.53 1.53
N PHE A 119 14.26 -7.37 1.68
CA PHE A 119 13.89 -6.79 2.97
C PHE A 119 13.04 -7.75 3.81
N PHE A 120 12.07 -8.43 3.17
CA PHE A 120 11.28 -9.46 3.85
C PHE A 120 12.12 -10.64 4.32
N GLN A 121 13.10 -11.07 3.52
CA GLN A 121 13.99 -12.19 3.85
C GLN A 121 14.99 -11.83 4.94
N PHE A 122 15.28 -10.54 5.14
CA PHE A 122 16.10 -10.05 6.23
C PHE A 122 15.39 -10.24 7.59
N TYR A 123 14.11 -9.88 7.69
CA TYR A 123 13.32 -10.08 8.93
C TYR A 123 12.79 -11.51 9.10
N PHE A 124 12.53 -12.19 7.99
CA PHE A 124 11.99 -13.56 7.94
C PHE A 124 12.88 -14.43 7.04
N PRO A 125 14.03 -14.90 7.53
CA PRO A 125 14.92 -15.74 6.72
C PRO A 125 14.27 -17.06 6.30
N GLU A 126 13.23 -17.52 7.02
CA GLU A 126 12.52 -18.77 6.71
C GLU A 126 11.80 -18.71 5.35
N VAL A 127 11.36 -17.52 4.93
CA VAL A 127 10.65 -17.38 3.64
C VAL A 127 11.60 -17.35 2.45
N LYS A 128 12.92 -17.30 2.66
CA LYS A 128 13.92 -17.18 1.58
C LYS A 128 13.84 -18.30 0.56
N SER A 129 13.56 -19.53 1.00
CA SER A 129 13.37 -20.71 0.11
C SER A 129 12.16 -20.57 -0.83
N VAL A 130 11.11 -19.90 -0.37
CA VAL A 130 9.87 -19.66 -1.14
C VAL A 130 10.05 -18.53 -2.16
N TYR A 131 10.92 -17.55 -1.86
CA TYR A 131 11.13 -16.38 -2.71
C TYR A 131 12.35 -16.51 -3.66
N SER A 132 13.32 -17.37 -3.38
CA SER A 132 14.57 -17.50 -4.15
C SER A 132 14.39 -17.97 -5.60
N GLY A 133 13.23 -18.49 -5.98
CA GLY A 133 12.92 -18.95 -7.34
C GLY A 133 11.88 -18.13 -8.11
N ARG A 134 11.26 -17.10 -7.50
CA ARG A 134 10.20 -16.32 -8.17
C ARG A 134 10.80 -15.24 -9.06
N LYS A 135 10.50 -15.29 -10.37
CA LYS A 135 10.83 -14.22 -11.31
C LYS A 135 9.91 -13.01 -11.12
N TYR A 136 10.47 -11.81 -11.28
CA TYR A 136 9.72 -10.56 -11.37
C TYR A 136 8.56 -10.69 -12.36
N GLY A 137 7.37 -10.21 -11.97
CA GLY A 137 6.23 -10.16 -12.87
C GLY A 137 5.38 -11.43 -12.99
N TYR A 138 5.56 -12.42 -12.11
CA TYR A 138 4.70 -13.62 -12.05
C TYR A 138 3.19 -13.29 -11.96
N ASN A 139 2.84 -12.08 -11.50
CA ASN A 139 1.46 -11.62 -11.35
C ASN A 139 1.07 -10.40 -12.20
N ILE A 140 1.78 -10.11 -13.31
CA ILE A 140 1.49 -8.93 -14.18
C ILE A 140 0.02 -8.92 -14.62
N LYS A 141 -0.58 -10.07 -14.95
CA LYS A 141 -2.00 -10.14 -15.33
C LYS A 141 -2.94 -9.63 -14.23
N SER A 142 -2.70 -10.01 -12.97
CA SER A 142 -3.49 -9.52 -11.83
C SER A 142 -3.21 -8.04 -11.54
N GLN A 143 -1.97 -7.59 -11.74
CA GLN A 143 -1.60 -6.19 -11.55
C GLN A 143 -2.24 -5.29 -12.62
N LEU A 144 -2.29 -5.73 -13.87
CA LEU A 144 -2.99 -5.04 -14.95
C LEU A 144 -4.50 -5.04 -14.72
N LEU A 145 -5.09 -6.14 -14.26
CA LEU A 145 -6.51 -6.17 -13.89
C LEU A 145 -6.83 -5.15 -12.79
N LYS A 146 -5.98 -5.06 -11.77
CA LYS A 146 -6.13 -4.04 -10.71
C LYS A 146 -6.04 -2.63 -11.28
N LEU A 147 -5.07 -2.38 -12.16
CA LEU A 147 -4.82 -1.07 -12.76
C LEU A 147 -5.91 -0.60 -13.72
N PHE A 148 -6.41 -1.50 -14.57
CA PHE A 148 -7.34 -1.14 -15.65
C PHE A 148 -8.81 -1.36 -15.32
N VAL A 149 -9.11 -2.19 -14.31
CA VAL A 149 -10.51 -2.54 -13.99
C VAL A 149 -10.86 -2.12 -12.56
N ILE A 150 -10.12 -2.59 -11.55
CA ILE A 150 -10.52 -2.39 -10.15
C ILE A 150 -10.36 -0.92 -9.72
N PHE A 151 -9.20 -0.31 -9.96
CA PHE A 151 -8.99 1.08 -9.56
C PHE A 151 -9.85 2.08 -10.34
N PRO A 152 -10.05 1.93 -11.67
CA PRO A 152 -10.98 2.76 -12.40
C PRO A 152 -12.43 2.59 -11.92
N ALA A 153 -12.89 1.35 -11.69
CA ALA A 153 -14.24 1.12 -11.18
C ALA A 153 -14.45 1.73 -9.78
N ALA A 154 -13.50 1.52 -8.85
CA ALA A 154 -13.56 2.11 -7.52
C ALA A 154 -13.53 3.65 -7.55
N SER A 155 -12.71 4.22 -8.45
CA SER A 155 -12.63 5.67 -8.64
C SER A 155 -13.90 6.24 -9.25
N ALA A 156 -14.54 5.52 -10.17
CA ALA A 156 -15.81 5.92 -10.78
C ALA A 156 -16.93 5.92 -9.73
N LEU A 157 -17.01 4.87 -8.90
CA LEU A 157 -17.97 4.81 -7.79
C LEU A 157 -17.74 5.95 -6.79
N ALA A 158 -16.50 6.18 -6.36
CA ALA A 158 -16.17 7.27 -5.45
C ALA A 158 -16.50 8.64 -6.04
N ALA A 159 -16.17 8.87 -7.31
CA ALA A 159 -16.50 10.12 -8.01
C ALA A 159 -18.02 10.31 -8.13
N TRP A 160 -18.76 9.26 -8.46
CA TRP A 160 -20.21 9.31 -8.52
C TRP A 160 -20.84 9.67 -7.17
N ILE A 161 -20.40 9.02 -6.09
CA ILE A 161 -20.85 9.34 -4.73
C ILE A 161 -20.55 10.79 -4.39
N CYS A 162 -19.36 11.30 -4.73
CA CYS A 162 -19.03 12.70 -4.51
C CYS A 162 -19.99 13.63 -5.25
N THR A 163 -20.38 13.33 -6.49
CA THR A 163 -21.30 14.19 -7.26
C THR A 163 -22.76 14.21 -6.78
N LEU A 164 -23.12 13.39 -5.78
CA LEU A 164 -24.44 13.43 -5.17
C LEU A 164 -24.61 14.53 -4.11
N PHE A 165 -23.51 15.17 -3.71
CA PHE A 165 -23.46 16.22 -2.67
C PHE A 165 -22.89 17.51 -3.26
#